data_AF-A0A355V8Y0-F1
#
_entry.id   AF-A0A355V8Y0-F1
#
_cell.length_a   1.000
_cell.length_b   1.000
_cell.length_c   1.000
_cell.angle_alpha   90.00
_cell.angle_beta   90.00
_cell.angle_gamma   90.00
#
_symmetry.space_group_name_H-M   'P 1'
#
loop_
_entity.id
_entity.type
_entity.pdbx_description
1 polymer ?
#
loop_
_entity_poly.entity_id
_entity_poly.type
_entity_poly.pdbx_seq_one_letter_code
_entity_poly.pdbx_strand_id
1 'polypeptide(L)'
;MRSAKSSGEPEHGYIGRFAPSPSGALHFGSLLAALASYLDARAHSGQWLVRMEDLDPAREPPGAADQILRTLEAFGLFWDGQVIYQSQRQAAYFEALEQLQHQSLT
;
A
#
# COMPACT_ATOMS: atom_id res chain seq x y z
N MET A 1 1.82 -8.63 44.24
CA MET A 1 0.72 -8.38 43.30
C MET A 1 1.13 -7.25 42.36
N ARG A 2 1.62 -7.56 41.16
CA ARG A 2 1.82 -6.59 40.08
C ARG A 2 0.74 -6.91 39.05
N SER A 3 -0.16 -5.96 38.81
CA SER A 3 -1.23 -6.07 37.81
C SER A 3 -0.62 -6.39 36.45
N ALA A 4 -1.09 -7.47 35.83
CA ALA A 4 -0.86 -7.75 34.43
C ALA A 4 -1.54 -6.64 33.60
N LYS A 5 -0.76 -6.01 32.71
CA LYS A 5 -1.29 -5.09 31.70
C LYS A 5 -2.20 -5.87 30.75
N SER A 6 -3.38 -5.30 30.51
CA SER A 6 -4.44 -5.80 29.63
C SER A 6 -3.92 -6.17 28.24
N SER A 7 -4.35 -7.33 27.77
CA SER A 7 -4.25 -7.83 26.40
C SER A 7 -5.04 -6.97 25.41
N GLY A 8 -4.41 -6.58 24.29
CA GLY A 8 -5.12 -6.45 23.01
C GLY A 8 -5.34 -5.06 22.40
N GLU A 9 -4.56 -4.03 22.75
CA GLU A 9 -4.52 -2.82 21.91
C GLU A 9 -3.42 -2.97 20.86
N PRO A 10 -3.69 -2.75 19.55
CA PRO A 10 -2.60 -2.62 18.61
C PRO A 10 -1.81 -1.38 19.02
N GLU A 11 -0.58 -1.59 19.50
CA GLU A 11 0.47 -0.57 19.39
C GLU A 11 0.45 -0.19 17.90
N HIS A 12 -0.16 0.94 17.56
CA HIS A 12 -0.32 1.36 16.16
C HIS A 12 1.07 1.76 15.66
N GLY A 13 1.85 0.75 15.27
CA GLY A 13 3.12 0.92 14.60
C GLY A 13 2.90 1.77 13.36
N TYR A 14 3.90 2.58 13.02
CA TYR A 14 3.86 3.38 11.80
C TYR A 14 3.69 2.44 10.59
N ILE A 15 2.74 2.75 9.69
CA ILE A 15 2.55 2.03 8.43
C ILE A 15 2.62 3.02 7.28
N GLY A 16 3.75 3.01 6.57
CA GLY A 16 3.95 3.70 5.31
C GLY A 16 3.46 2.84 4.13
N ARG A 17 3.28 3.47 2.98
CA ARG A 17 3.07 2.73 1.72
C ARG A 17 3.61 3.45 0.51
N PHE A 18 3.92 2.68 -0.52
CA PHE A 18 4.06 3.16 -1.89
C PHE A 18 2.94 2.59 -2.75
N ALA A 19 2.22 3.46 -3.45
CA ALA A 19 1.01 3.10 -4.19
C ALA A 19 1.08 3.53 -5.67
N PRO A 20 1.90 2.86 -6.51
CA PRO A 20 2.04 3.19 -7.92
C PRO A 20 0.86 2.70 -8.75
N SER A 21 0.50 3.44 -9.80
CA SER A 21 -0.32 2.91 -10.90
C SER A 21 0.58 2.15 -11.88
N PRO A 22 0.20 0.95 -12.36
CA PRO A 22 1.00 0.17 -13.30
C PRO A 22 0.86 0.66 -14.75
N SER A 23 0.91 1.97 -14.97
CA SER A 23 0.76 2.56 -16.31
C SER A 23 2.05 2.61 -17.13
N GLY A 24 3.15 2.15 -16.55
CA GLY A 24 4.48 2.08 -17.16
C GLY A 24 5.55 1.78 -16.13
N ALA A 25 6.81 1.82 -16.56
CA ALA A 25 7.95 1.68 -15.66
C ALA A 25 8.02 2.86 -14.66
N LEU A 26 8.60 2.61 -13.49
CA LEU A 26 8.91 3.68 -12.54
C LEU A 26 9.86 4.70 -13.19
N HIS A 27 9.45 5.96 -13.19
CA HIS A 27 10.36 7.06 -13.50
C HIS A 27 11.11 7.49 -12.22
N PHE A 28 12.15 8.32 -12.38
CA PHE A 28 13.01 8.76 -11.27
C PHE A 28 12.21 9.32 -10.08
N GLY A 29 11.26 10.23 -10.34
CA GLY A 29 10.39 10.79 -9.30
C GLY A 29 9.59 9.74 -8.52
N SER A 30 9.04 8.71 -9.17
CA SER A 30 8.33 7.62 -8.48
C SER A 30 9.28 6.79 -7.62
N LEU A 31 10.49 6.52 -8.12
CA LEU A 31 11.50 5.79 -7.34
C LEU A 31 11.96 6.60 -6.11
N LEU A 32 12.11 7.92 -6.25
CA LEU A 32 12.42 8.81 -5.13
C LEU A 32 11.30 8.79 -4.07
N ALA A 33 10.04 8.83 -4.50
CA ALA A 33 8.89 8.73 -3.58
C ALA A 33 8.83 7.35 -2.88
N ALA A 34 9.12 6.26 -3.61
CA ALA A 34 9.23 4.93 -3.03
C ALA A 34 10.34 4.87 -1.98
N LEU A 35 11.54 5.37 -2.29
CA LEU A 35 12.66 5.42 -1.36
C LEU A 35 12.36 6.27 -0.12
N ALA A 36 11.78 7.47 -0.31
CA ALA A 36 11.46 8.37 0.80
C ALA A 36 10.44 7.73 1.76
N SER A 37 9.35 7.18 1.24
CA SER A 37 8.33 6.50 2.06
C SER A 37 8.87 5.23 2.72
N TYR A 38 9.78 4.50 2.05
CA TYR A 38 10.45 3.34 2.63
C TYR A 38 11.34 3.72 3.82
N LEU A 39 12.19 4.74 3.65
CA LEU A 39 13.08 5.21 4.71
C LEU A 39 12.28 5.79 5.88
N ASP A 40 11.18 6.49 5.62
CA ASP A 40 10.31 7.02 6.68
C ASP A 40 9.71 5.89 7.53
N ALA A 41 9.23 4.82 6.88
CA ALA A 41 8.77 3.64 7.59
C ALA A 41 9.87 2.98 8.43
N ARG A 42 11.08 2.81 7.87
CA ARG A 42 12.20 2.21 8.60
C ARG A 42 12.68 3.10 9.76
N ALA A 43 12.68 4.42 9.61
CA ALA A 43 13.03 5.36 10.68
C ALA A 43 12.09 5.26 11.88
N HIS A 44 10.82 4.97 11.65
CA HIS A 44 9.81 4.79 12.69
C HIS A 44 9.66 3.33 13.15
N SER A 45 10.57 2.43 12.77
CA SER A 45 10.46 0.98 13.05
C SER A 45 9.11 0.40 12.61
N GLY A 46 8.56 0.95 11.54
CA GLY A 46 7.24 0.65 11.00
C GLY A 46 7.27 -0.33 9.83
N GLN A 47 6.08 -0.57 9.29
CA GLN A 47 5.87 -1.36 8.08
C GLN A 47 5.80 -0.47 6.85
N TRP A 48 6.28 -0.96 5.72
CA TRP A 48 6.16 -0.32 4.42
C TRP A 48 5.46 -1.24 3.43
N LEU A 49 4.24 -0.90 3.05
CA LEU A 49 3.41 -1.72 2.18
C LEU A 49 3.49 -1.27 0.71
N VAL A 50 3.23 -2.18 -0.22
CA VAL A 50 3.04 -1.84 -1.64
C VAL A 50 1.60 -2.13 -2.04
N ARG A 51 0.97 -1.16 -2.72
CA ARG A 51 -0.39 -1.27 -3.25
C ARG A 51 -0.43 -0.86 -4.71
N MET A 52 -0.74 -1.78 -5.60
CA MET A 52 -0.90 -1.48 -7.01
C MET A 52 -2.24 -0.77 -7.24
N GLU A 53 -2.20 0.44 -7.80
CA GLU A 53 -3.39 1.21 -8.19
C GLU A 53 -3.82 0.82 -9.62
N ASP A 54 -4.29 -0.42 -9.77
CA ASP A 54 -4.69 -1.07 -11.03
C ASP A 54 -6.19 -0.93 -11.33
N LEU A 55 -6.67 0.32 -11.34
CA LEU A 55 -8.09 0.64 -11.55
C LEU A 55 -8.42 1.11 -12.97
N ASP A 56 -7.43 1.21 -13.87
CA ASP A 56 -7.63 1.62 -15.26
C ASP A 56 -6.94 0.63 -16.21
N PRO A 57 -7.54 -0.56 -16.46
CA PRO A 57 -6.90 -1.63 -17.24
C PRO A 57 -6.48 -1.20 -18.65
N ALA A 58 -7.14 -0.20 -19.24
CA ALA A 58 -6.78 0.31 -20.56
C ALA A 58 -5.41 1.01 -20.57
N ARG A 59 -4.95 1.46 -19.41
CA ARG A 59 -3.66 2.13 -19.22
C ARG A 59 -2.61 1.22 -18.60
N GLU A 60 -2.85 -0.09 -18.50
CA GLU A 60 -1.96 -1.02 -17.80
C GLU A 60 -1.33 -2.01 -18.78
N PRO A 61 -0.14 -1.70 -19.31
CA PRO A 61 0.57 -2.63 -20.17
C PRO A 61 0.81 -3.97 -19.45
N PRO A 62 0.64 -5.11 -20.13
CA PRO A 62 0.94 -6.40 -19.55
C PRO A 62 2.36 -6.45 -18.94
N GLY A 63 2.45 -6.86 -17.68
CA GLY A 63 3.72 -6.97 -16.94
C GLY A 63 4.28 -5.68 -16.35
N ALA A 64 3.59 -4.53 -16.49
CA ALA A 64 4.02 -3.27 -15.89
C ALA A 64 4.10 -3.35 -14.35
N ALA A 65 3.09 -3.96 -13.71
CA ALA A 65 3.10 -4.22 -12.27
C ALA A 65 4.33 -5.03 -11.84
N ASP A 66 4.64 -6.13 -12.53
CA ASP A 66 5.79 -6.96 -12.21
C ASP A 66 7.12 -6.23 -12.44
N GLN A 67 7.19 -5.37 -13.47
CA GLN A 67 8.38 -4.55 -13.72
C GLN A 67 8.61 -3.54 -12.58
N ILE A 68 7.54 -2.94 -12.06
CA ILE A 68 7.61 -2.05 -10.90
C ILE A 68 8.15 -2.82 -9.69
N LEU A 69 7.57 -3.98 -9.36
CA LEU A 69 7.99 -4.80 -8.22
C LEU A 69 9.46 -5.23 -8.32
N ARG A 70 9.88 -5.74 -9.49
CA ARG A 70 11.29 -6.09 -9.74
C ARG A 70 12.23 -4.89 -9.61
N THR A 71 11.78 -3.70 -10.02
CA THR A 71 12.58 -2.48 -9.87
C THR A 71 12.76 -2.16 -8.39
N LEU A 72 11.70 -2.21 -7.58
CA LEU A 72 11.80 -1.99 -6.13
C LEU A 72 12.78 -2.97 -5.47
N GLU A 73 12.69 -4.26 -5.80
CA GLU A 73 13.61 -5.30 -5.32
C GLU A 73 15.06 -5.03 -5.73
N ALA A 74 15.30 -4.62 -6.99
CA ALA A 74 16.63 -4.30 -7.49
C ALA A 74 17.30 -3.12 -6.76
N PHE A 75 16.51 -2.19 -6.21
CA PHE A 75 16.99 -1.08 -5.38
C PHE A 75 16.97 -1.39 -3.87
N GLY A 76 16.66 -2.63 -3.48
CA GLY A 76 16.64 -3.06 -2.06
C GLY A 76 15.43 -2.55 -1.27
N LEU A 77 14.36 -2.14 -1.95
CA LEU A 77 13.12 -1.64 -1.35
C LEU A 77 12.14 -2.80 -1.14
N PHE A 78 12.35 -3.57 -0.07
CA PHE A 78 11.50 -4.71 0.27
C PHE A 78 10.28 -4.26 1.08
N TRP A 79 9.09 -4.56 0.56
CA TRP A 79 7.83 -4.29 1.23
C TRP A 79 7.46 -5.38 2.23
N ASP A 80 6.69 -4.97 3.22
CA ASP A 80 6.16 -5.83 4.26
C ASP A 80 4.78 -6.35 3.83
N GLY A 81 4.50 -7.64 4.10
CA GLY A 81 3.23 -8.27 3.76
C GLY A 81 3.02 -8.54 2.27
N GLN A 82 1.76 -8.75 1.88
CA GLN A 82 1.37 -9.03 0.50
C GLN A 82 1.14 -7.73 -0.28
N VAL A 83 1.49 -7.73 -1.57
CA VAL A 83 1.09 -6.65 -2.48
C VAL A 83 -0.43 -6.67 -2.62
N ILE A 84 -1.08 -5.53 -2.39
CA ILE A 84 -2.52 -5.38 -2.61
C ILE A 84 -2.76 -4.83 -4.00
N TYR A 85 -3.68 -5.43 -4.74
CA TYR A 85 -4.18 -4.93 -6.02
C TYR A 85 -5.57 -4.33 -5.81
N GLN A 86 -5.76 -3.08 -6.21
CA GLN A 86 -7.00 -2.35 -6.00
C GLN A 86 -8.15 -2.91 -6.86
N SER A 87 -7.86 -3.50 -8.01
CA SER A 87 -8.85 -4.26 -8.80
C SER A 87 -9.53 -5.38 -8.01
N GLN A 88 -8.84 -5.95 -7.00
CA GLN A 88 -9.33 -7.05 -6.18
C GLN A 88 -10.10 -6.58 -4.93
N ARG A 89 -10.23 -5.26 -4.73
CA ARG A 89 -10.80 -4.65 -3.51
C ARG A 89 -12.27 -4.24 -3.67
N GLN A 90 -12.96 -4.71 -4.71
CA GLN A 90 -14.35 -4.35 -5.01
C GLN A 90 -15.29 -4.50 -3.81
N ALA A 91 -15.22 -5.61 -3.08
CA ALA A 91 -16.07 -5.84 -1.91
C ALA A 91 -15.91 -4.76 -0.83
N ALA A 92 -14.68 -4.34 -0.55
CA ALA A 92 -14.41 -3.28 0.43
C ALA A 92 -14.93 -1.91 -0.04
N TYR A 93 -14.93 -1.65 -1.35
CA TYR A 93 -15.49 -0.42 -1.90
C TYR A 93 -17.01 -0.42 -1.86
N PHE A 94 -17.67 -1.55 -2.15
CA PHE A 94 -19.12 -1.68 -2.02
C PHE A 94 -19.57 -1.48 -0.57
N GLU A 95 -18.88 -2.12 0.38
CA GLU A 95 -19.17 -1.93 1.81
C GLU A 95 -19.03 -0.46 2.22
N ALA A 96 -17.96 0.22 1.79
CA ALA A 96 -17.77 1.64 2.07
C ALA A 96 -18.88 2.50 1.44
N LEU A 97 -19.31 2.19 0.22
CA LEU A 97 -20.41 2.89 -0.45
C LEU A 97 -21.74 2.71 0.30
N GLU A 98 -22.06 1.49 0.73
CA GLU A 98 -23.26 1.21 1.54
C GLU A 98 -23.25 2.03 2.83
N GLN A 99 -22.11 2.12 3.52
CA GLN A 99 -21.97 2.93 4.72
C GLN A 99 -22.21 4.42 4.44
N LEU A 100 -21.67 4.95 3.34
CA LEU A 100 -21.87 6.35 2.96
C LEU A 100 -23.31 6.65 2.58
N GLN A 101 -23.99 5.72 1.89
CA GLN A 101 -25.42 5.82 1.57
C GLN A 101 -26.27 5.86 2.85
N HIS A 102 -25.96 5.01 3.82
CA HIS A 102 -26.61 5.03 5.13
C HIS A 102 -26.44 6.36 5.88
N GLN A 103 -25.33 7.06 5.65
CA GLN A 103 -25.04 8.37 6.22
C GLN A 103 -25.55 9.54 5.36
N SER A 104 -26.16 9.27 4.21
CA SER A 104 -26.58 10.28 3.22
C SER A 104 -25.44 11.19 2.73
N LEU A 105 -24.25 10.61 2.55
CA LEU A 105 -23.04 11.29 2.07
C LEU A 105 -22.72 11.00 0.58
N THR A 106 -23.64 10.37 -0.12
CA THR A 106 -23.60 10.02 -1.55
C THR A 106 -24.96 10.30 -2.16
#